data_AF-A0A7W1PW85-F1
#
_entry.id   AF-A0A7W1PW85-F1
#
_cell.length_a   1.000
_cell.length_b   1.000
_cell.length_c   1.000
_cell.angle_alpha   90.00
_cell.angle_beta   90.00
_cell.angle_gamma   90.00
#
_symmetry.space_group_name_H-M   'P 1'
#
loop_
_entity.id
_entity.type
_entity.pdbx_description
1 polymer ?
#
loop_
_entity_poly.entity_id
_entity_poly.type
_entity_poly.pdbx_seq_one_letter_code
_entity_poly.pdbx_strand_id
1 'polypeptide(L)'
;MAKSIAEYYDILLAIKEGRSELSGLTPHNESSQSFLNDNASGSKVALWRLWLWIMATLAWIMDVKMDIHKEEVDYKLSVKAFGVIRWYHQLALNYQHGHELVWNGQYVYADIDSEDATESRIIKRASVVMVAGVLQFKVAKLNQAGKPEALNTSEKVSFLGYLYELAYPGTNMVVISEAADDLRVRLKMYFDPLLFNTDGSLIADPAIYP
;
A
#
# COMPACT_ATOMS: atom_id res chain seq x y z
N MET A 1 -11.88 15.10 -4.76
CA MET A 1 -12.11 15.62 -3.40
C MET A 1 -13.50 16.19 -3.37
N ALA A 2 -14.37 15.50 -2.66
CA ALA A 2 -15.78 15.75 -2.65
C ALA A 2 -16.07 17.15 -2.12
N LYS A 3 -17.00 17.83 -2.79
CA LYS A 3 -17.53 19.13 -2.35
C LYS A 3 -18.26 18.98 -1.02
N SER A 4 -18.42 20.06 -0.27
CA SER A 4 -19.22 20.00 0.96
C SER A 4 -20.72 19.86 0.67
N ILE A 5 -21.49 19.35 1.65
CA ILE A 5 -22.96 19.22 1.52
C ILE A 5 -23.61 20.60 1.22
N ALA A 6 -23.08 21.66 1.81
CA ALA A 6 -23.55 23.03 1.58
C ALA A 6 -23.36 23.47 0.12
N GLU A 7 -22.20 23.17 -0.48
CA GLU A 7 -21.94 23.48 -1.90
C GLU A 7 -22.88 22.70 -2.84
N TYR A 8 -23.21 21.46 -2.50
CA TYR A 8 -24.20 20.67 -3.25
C TYR A 8 -25.61 21.25 -3.12
N TYR A 9 -25.98 21.72 -1.93
CA TYR A 9 -27.24 22.41 -1.71
C TYR A 9 -27.33 23.70 -2.54
N ASP A 10 -26.27 24.50 -2.57
CA ASP A 10 -26.21 25.75 -3.34
C ASP A 10 -26.28 25.49 -4.86
N ILE A 11 -25.64 24.42 -5.35
CA ILE A 11 -25.75 24.00 -6.77
C ILE A 11 -27.20 23.62 -7.11
N LEU A 12 -27.86 22.85 -6.24
CA LEU A 12 -29.25 22.45 -6.46
C LEU A 12 -30.21 23.66 -6.40
N LEU A 13 -29.90 24.63 -5.52
CA LEU A 13 -30.65 25.88 -5.42
C LEU A 13 -30.52 26.72 -6.69
N ALA A 14 -29.30 26.87 -7.23
CA ALA A 14 -29.06 27.59 -8.49
C ALA A 14 -29.78 26.94 -9.68
N ILE A 15 -29.81 25.61 -9.76
CA ILE A 15 -30.56 24.87 -10.80
C ILE A 15 -32.07 25.12 -10.68
N LYS A 16 -32.59 25.21 -9.46
CA LYS A 16 -34.01 25.52 -9.21
C LYS A 16 -34.35 26.93 -9.65
N GLU A 17 -33.52 27.92 -9.29
CA GLU A 17 -33.75 29.33 -9.66
C GLU A 17 -33.76 29.54 -11.18
N GLY A 18 -33.02 28.72 -11.94
CA GLY A 18 -33.03 28.72 -13.41
C GLY A 18 -34.29 28.14 -14.07
N ARG A 19 -35.26 27.59 -13.32
CA ARG A 19 -36.49 26.99 -13.86
C ARG A 19 -37.73 27.79 -13.46
N SER A 20 -38.29 28.52 -14.43
CA SER A 20 -39.44 29.41 -14.27
C SER A 20 -40.72 28.74 -13.75
N GLU A 21 -40.88 27.43 -14.02
CA GLU A 21 -42.03 26.61 -13.58
C GLU A 21 -42.08 26.38 -12.06
N LEU A 22 -40.96 26.59 -11.35
CA LEU A 22 -40.81 26.30 -9.91
C LEU A 22 -40.83 27.58 -9.04
N SER A 23 -41.18 28.72 -9.65
CA SER A 23 -41.19 30.05 -9.04
C SER A 23 -42.18 30.22 -7.87
N GLY A 24 -43.26 29.42 -7.82
CA GLY A 24 -44.22 29.44 -6.71
C GLY A 24 -43.75 28.80 -5.40
N LEU A 25 -42.51 28.27 -5.36
CA LEU A 25 -41.93 27.56 -4.21
C LEU A 25 -40.66 28.24 -3.66
N THR A 26 -40.45 29.53 -3.94
CA THR A 26 -39.25 30.27 -3.51
C THR A 26 -39.45 30.90 -2.12
N PRO A 27 -38.56 30.63 -1.15
CA PRO A 27 -38.29 31.58 -0.09
C PRO A 27 -37.35 32.69 -0.58
N HIS A 28 -37.47 33.85 0.04
CA HIS A 28 -36.68 35.04 -0.28
C HIS A 28 -35.30 34.92 0.39
N ASN A 29 -34.26 34.61 -0.40
CA ASN A 29 -32.84 34.70 -0.06
C ASN A 29 -32.39 33.96 1.23
N GLU A 30 -31.92 32.71 1.10
CA GLU A 30 -31.41 31.95 2.25
C GLU A 30 -30.20 31.07 1.89
N SER A 31 -29.13 31.17 2.69
CA SER A 31 -27.96 30.30 2.69
C SER A 31 -28.21 28.99 3.45
N SER A 32 -27.31 28.02 3.32
CA SER A 32 -27.33 26.75 4.10
C SER A 32 -27.43 26.96 5.61
N GLN A 33 -26.91 28.08 6.12
CA GLN A 33 -26.97 28.45 7.54
C GLN A 33 -28.38 28.87 8.00
N SER A 34 -29.17 29.52 7.15
CA SER A 34 -30.56 29.91 7.46
C SER A 34 -31.54 28.74 7.46
N PHE A 35 -31.26 27.69 6.67
CA PHE A 35 -32.10 26.50 6.58
C PHE A 35 -32.26 25.75 7.92
N LEU A 36 -31.17 25.63 8.70
CA LEU A 36 -31.18 24.91 9.98
C LEU A 36 -32.07 25.58 11.05
N ASN A 37 -32.29 26.89 10.95
CA ASN A 37 -33.08 27.66 11.91
C ASN A 37 -34.58 27.68 11.57
N ASP A 38 -34.95 27.50 10.30
CA ASP A 38 -36.27 27.83 9.77
C ASP A 38 -37.17 26.60 9.52
N ASN A 39 -36.63 25.38 9.72
CA ASN A 39 -37.32 24.11 9.47
C ASN A 39 -38.42 23.74 10.50
N ALA A 40 -38.66 24.60 11.51
CA ALA A 40 -39.72 24.40 12.51
C ALA A 40 -41.09 24.97 12.09
N SER A 41 -41.14 25.72 11.00
CA SER A 41 -42.36 26.30 10.43
C SER A 41 -43.09 25.27 9.55
N GLY A 42 -44.36 24.98 9.81
CA GLY A 42 -45.20 24.03 9.04
C GLY A 42 -45.53 24.44 7.59
N SER A 43 -44.70 25.28 6.98
CA SER A 43 -44.86 25.81 5.63
C SER A 43 -44.53 24.77 4.55
N LYS A 44 -45.25 24.81 3.41
CA LYS A 44 -44.96 23.99 2.22
C LYS A 44 -43.55 24.25 1.67
N VAL A 45 -43.00 25.44 1.91
CA VAL A 45 -41.63 25.82 1.50
C VAL A 45 -40.58 25.12 2.37
N ALA A 46 -40.85 24.89 3.66
CA ALA A 46 -39.94 24.19 4.57
C ALA A 46 -39.76 22.72 4.18
N LEU A 47 -40.85 22.03 3.82
CA LEU A 47 -40.80 20.65 3.32
C LEU A 47 -39.94 20.53 2.04
N TRP A 48 -40.02 21.51 1.16
CA TRP A 48 -39.26 21.52 -0.09
C TRP A 48 -37.75 21.73 0.16
N ARG A 49 -37.39 22.62 1.10
CA ARG A 49 -35.99 22.80 1.54
C ARG A 49 -35.41 21.51 2.15
N LEU A 50 -36.20 20.78 2.94
CA LEU A 50 -35.79 19.50 3.51
C LEU A 50 -35.48 18.47 2.41
N TRP A 51 -36.31 18.39 1.38
CA TRP A 51 -36.06 17.52 0.22
C TRP A 51 -34.78 17.89 -0.53
N LEU A 52 -34.50 19.18 -0.72
CA LEU A 52 -33.23 19.62 -1.31
C LEU A 52 -32.03 19.19 -0.46
N TRP A 53 -32.13 19.33 0.86
CA TRP A 53 -31.04 18.95 1.76
C TRP A 53 -30.78 17.43 1.74
N ILE A 54 -31.85 16.63 1.67
CA ILE A 54 -31.75 15.17 1.51
C ILE A 54 -31.05 14.84 0.19
N MET A 55 -31.42 15.47 -0.92
CA MET A 55 -30.80 15.24 -2.22
C MET A 55 -29.34 15.69 -2.27
N ALA A 56 -29.01 16.83 -1.65
CA ALA A 56 -27.63 17.30 -1.50
C ALA A 56 -26.79 16.29 -0.70
N THR A 57 -27.35 15.74 0.37
CA THR A 57 -26.68 14.72 1.20
C THR A 57 -26.46 13.43 0.42
N LEU A 58 -27.43 12.97 -0.39
CA LEU A 58 -27.28 11.78 -1.23
C LEU A 58 -26.20 11.97 -2.32
N ALA A 59 -26.18 13.14 -2.97
CA ALA A 59 -25.16 13.49 -3.96
C ALA A 59 -23.76 13.52 -3.33
N TRP A 60 -23.64 14.10 -2.14
CA TRP A 60 -22.39 14.11 -1.38
C TRP A 60 -21.90 12.70 -1.02
N ILE A 61 -22.78 11.83 -0.51
CA ILE A 61 -22.41 10.44 -0.19
C ILE A 61 -21.88 9.71 -1.42
N MET A 62 -22.52 9.89 -2.58
CA MET A 62 -22.07 9.28 -3.83
C MET A 62 -20.67 9.78 -4.23
N ASP A 63 -20.43 11.09 -4.14
CA ASP A 63 -19.15 11.70 -4.50
C ASP A 63 -18.01 11.24 -3.58
N VAL A 64 -18.27 11.17 -2.26
CA VAL A 64 -17.32 10.59 -1.29
C VAL A 64 -17.00 9.14 -1.63
N LYS A 65 -18.00 8.33 -2.00
CA LYS A 65 -17.79 6.93 -2.40
C LYS A 65 -16.98 6.82 -3.69
N MET A 66 -17.18 7.73 -4.65
CA MET A 66 -16.41 7.77 -5.89
C MET A 66 -14.95 8.19 -5.67
N ASP A 67 -14.70 9.16 -4.79
CA ASP A 67 -13.34 9.54 -4.40
C ASP A 67 -12.59 8.37 -3.75
N ILE A 68 -13.22 7.68 -2.79
CA ILE A 68 -12.64 6.48 -2.16
C ILE A 68 -12.38 5.39 -3.20
N HIS A 69 -13.34 5.13 -4.09
CA HIS A 69 -13.18 4.14 -5.15
C HIS A 69 -12.00 4.47 -6.07
N LYS A 70 -11.85 5.75 -6.45
CA LYS A 70 -10.72 6.21 -7.26
C LYS A 70 -9.40 5.98 -6.55
N GLU A 71 -9.31 6.29 -5.26
CA GLU A 71 -8.12 6.04 -4.45
C GLU A 71 -7.78 4.53 -4.37
N GLU A 72 -8.78 3.67 -4.16
CA GLU A 72 -8.59 2.22 -4.16
C GLU A 72 -8.11 1.69 -5.52
N VAL A 73 -8.64 2.23 -6.62
CA VAL A 73 -8.25 1.87 -7.99
C VAL A 73 -6.83 2.33 -8.28
N ASP A 74 -6.48 3.57 -7.94
CA ASP A 74 -5.13 4.12 -8.11
C ASP A 74 -4.12 3.33 -7.26
N TYR A 75 -4.48 2.95 -6.03
CA TYR A 75 -3.67 2.06 -5.19
C TYR A 75 -3.45 0.71 -5.88
N LYS A 76 -4.52 0.04 -6.33
CA LYS A 76 -4.43 -1.25 -7.03
C LYS A 76 -3.62 -1.14 -8.32
N LEU A 77 -3.75 -0.07 -9.09
CA LEU A 77 -2.96 0.20 -10.30
C LEU A 77 -1.48 0.39 -9.97
N SER A 78 -1.16 1.15 -8.93
CA SER A 78 0.22 1.37 -8.49
C SER A 78 0.92 0.10 -8.02
N VAL A 79 0.17 -0.82 -7.38
CA VAL A 79 0.66 -2.13 -6.94
C VAL A 79 0.75 -3.12 -8.11
N LYS A 80 -0.12 -3.00 -9.12
CA LYS A 80 -0.20 -3.90 -10.29
C LYS A 80 0.56 -3.39 -11.52
N ALA A 81 1.50 -2.47 -11.39
CA ALA A 81 2.40 -2.14 -12.50
C ALA A 81 3.28 -3.37 -12.80
N PHE A 82 2.86 -4.19 -13.77
CA PHE A 82 3.62 -5.37 -14.18
C PHE A 82 4.87 -4.96 -14.96
N GLY A 83 5.96 -5.73 -14.82
CA GLY A 83 7.18 -5.54 -15.62
C GLY A 83 8.15 -4.46 -15.14
N VAL A 84 7.85 -3.76 -14.05
CA VAL A 84 8.83 -2.88 -13.38
C VAL A 84 9.69 -3.65 -12.37
N ILE A 85 10.89 -3.13 -12.06
CA ILE A 85 11.84 -3.75 -11.12
C ILE A 85 11.18 -4.04 -9.76
N ARG A 86 10.32 -3.14 -9.28
CA ARG A 86 9.58 -3.32 -8.01
C ARG A 86 8.64 -4.52 -8.04
N TRP A 87 8.01 -4.78 -9.18
CA TRP A 87 7.15 -5.94 -9.38
C TRP A 87 7.95 -7.24 -9.32
N TYR A 88 9.10 -7.30 -10.02
CA TYR A 88 10.01 -8.45 -9.94
C TYR A 88 10.55 -8.69 -8.52
N HIS A 89 10.81 -7.62 -7.76
CA HIS A 89 11.20 -7.73 -6.36
C HIS A 89 10.09 -8.35 -5.50
N GLN A 90 8.84 -7.91 -5.66
CA GLN A 90 7.70 -8.51 -4.97
C GLN A 90 7.46 -9.96 -5.41
N LEU A 91 7.62 -10.25 -6.69
CA LEU A 91 7.54 -11.60 -7.26
C LEU A 91 8.54 -12.54 -6.57
N ALA A 92 9.79 -12.09 -6.38
CA ALA A 92 10.80 -12.87 -5.68
C ALA A 92 10.42 -13.17 -4.20
N LEU A 93 9.83 -12.20 -3.49
CA LEU A 93 9.39 -12.39 -2.10
C LEU A 93 8.13 -13.26 -1.96
N ASN A 94 7.29 -13.28 -2.99
CA ASN A 94 6.05 -14.06 -3.01
C ASN A 94 6.26 -15.52 -3.44
N TYR A 95 7.49 -15.93 -3.74
CA TYR A 95 7.80 -17.30 -4.11
C TYR A 95 7.48 -18.27 -2.96
N GLN A 96 6.55 -19.20 -3.20
CA GLN A 96 6.17 -20.25 -2.26
C GLN A 96 6.81 -21.57 -2.71
N HIS A 97 7.78 -22.06 -1.94
CA HIS A 97 8.49 -23.29 -2.29
C HIS A 97 7.59 -24.51 -2.06
N GLY A 98 7.48 -25.36 -3.09
CA GLY A 98 6.68 -26.60 -3.03
C GLY A 98 5.19 -26.43 -3.37
N HIS A 99 4.74 -25.21 -3.68
CA HIS A 99 3.36 -24.94 -4.11
C HIS A 99 3.26 -24.81 -5.63
N GLU A 100 2.16 -25.30 -6.18
CA GLU A 100 1.89 -25.23 -7.62
C GLU A 100 1.32 -23.87 -8.01
N LEU A 101 1.72 -23.38 -9.18
CA LEU A 101 1.12 -22.23 -9.84
C LEU A 101 -0.06 -22.70 -10.69
N VAL A 102 -1.25 -22.15 -10.44
CA VAL A 102 -2.45 -22.45 -11.22
C VAL A 102 -2.67 -21.35 -12.23
N TRP A 103 -2.98 -21.73 -13.47
CA TRP A 103 -3.36 -20.79 -14.51
C TRP A 103 -4.80 -20.30 -14.32
N ASN A 104 -4.99 -19.02 -14.01
CA ASN A 104 -6.29 -18.35 -13.94
C ASN A 104 -6.24 -16.99 -14.67
N GLY A 105 -5.93 -17.03 -15.97
CA GLY A 105 -5.65 -15.84 -16.79
C GLY A 105 -4.27 -15.20 -16.53
N GLN A 106 -3.72 -15.42 -15.34
CA GLN A 106 -2.31 -15.25 -14.97
C GLN A 106 -1.91 -16.45 -14.09
N TYR A 107 -0.62 -16.78 -14.02
CA TYR A 107 -0.14 -17.76 -13.05
C TYR A 107 -0.20 -17.18 -11.65
N VAL A 108 -0.97 -17.83 -10.77
CA VAL A 108 -1.16 -17.42 -9.38
C VAL A 108 -1.12 -18.65 -8.49
N TYR A 109 -0.64 -18.50 -7.25
CA TYR A 109 -0.77 -19.57 -6.26
C TYR A 109 -2.25 -19.75 -5.87
N ALA A 110 -2.69 -21.00 -5.72
CA ALA A 110 -4.06 -21.31 -5.29
C ALA A 110 -4.34 -20.82 -3.86
N ASP A 111 -3.31 -20.85 -3.01
CA ASP A 111 -3.34 -20.35 -1.65
C ASP A 111 -2.26 -19.27 -1.46
N ILE A 112 -2.67 -18.12 -0.93
CA ILE A 112 -1.81 -16.95 -0.78
C ILE A 112 -1.66 -16.57 0.69
N ASP A 113 -2.72 -16.73 1.48
CA ASP A 113 -2.83 -16.11 2.81
C ASP A 113 -2.84 -17.13 3.96
N SER A 114 -2.82 -18.43 3.68
CA SER A 114 -2.65 -19.41 4.75
C SER A 114 -1.30 -19.31 5.44
N GLU A 115 -1.26 -19.83 6.67
CA GLU A 115 -0.02 -19.95 7.44
C GLU A 115 1.01 -20.80 6.69
N ASP A 116 0.57 -21.91 6.10
CA ASP A 116 1.39 -22.79 5.24
C ASP A 116 1.99 -22.03 4.05
N ALA A 117 1.21 -21.18 3.37
CA ALA A 117 1.68 -20.36 2.25
C ALA A 117 2.74 -19.35 2.71
N THR A 118 2.58 -18.76 3.90
CA THR A 118 3.51 -17.77 4.46
C THR A 118 4.81 -18.40 4.93
N GLU A 119 4.75 -19.59 5.52
CA GLU A 119 5.92 -20.39 5.91
C GLU A 119 6.69 -20.88 4.67
N SER A 120 5.97 -21.25 3.61
CA SER A 120 6.55 -21.70 2.35
C SER A 120 7.27 -20.58 1.57
N ARG A 121 7.10 -19.30 1.96
CA ARG A 121 7.88 -18.17 1.41
C ARG A 121 9.31 -18.18 1.96
N ILE A 122 10.17 -18.96 1.31
CA ILE A 122 11.56 -19.16 1.74
C ILE A 122 12.44 -17.90 1.53
N ILE A 123 12.15 -17.08 0.51
CA ILE A 123 12.93 -15.89 0.19
C ILE A 123 12.49 -14.75 1.10
N LYS A 124 13.34 -14.38 2.05
CA LYS A 124 13.07 -13.29 3.00
C LYS A 124 13.83 -12.01 2.66
N ARG A 125 14.91 -12.10 1.89
CA ARG A 125 15.65 -10.95 1.36
C ARG A 125 15.78 -11.09 -0.15
N ALA A 126 15.38 -10.05 -0.88
CA ALA A 126 15.51 -9.97 -2.32
C ALA A 126 16.03 -8.59 -2.72
N SER A 127 16.82 -8.54 -3.78
CA SER A 127 17.19 -7.32 -4.48
C SER A 127 17.21 -7.62 -5.97
N VAL A 128 16.56 -6.75 -6.74
CA VAL A 128 16.44 -6.92 -8.19
C VAL A 128 17.01 -5.70 -8.88
N VAL A 129 17.96 -5.91 -9.79
CA VAL A 129 18.61 -4.83 -10.54
C VAL A 129 18.80 -5.28 -11.98
N MET A 130 18.61 -4.36 -12.92
CA MET A 130 18.91 -4.60 -14.33
C MET A 130 20.34 -4.10 -14.62
N VAL A 131 21.21 -5.00 -15.07
CA VAL A 131 22.60 -4.69 -15.41
C VAL A 131 22.89 -5.27 -16.79
N ALA A 132 23.37 -4.44 -17.72
CA ALA A 132 23.75 -4.84 -19.08
C ALA A 132 22.66 -5.66 -19.83
N GLY A 133 21.38 -5.28 -19.66
CA GLY A 133 20.26 -5.98 -20.32
C GLY A 133 19.85 -7.31 -19.67
N VAL A 134 20.43 -7.65 -18.52
CA VAL A 134 20.08 -8.84 -17.74
C VAL A 134 19.45 -8.43 -16.42
N LEU A 135 18.31 -9.03 -16.09
CA LEU A 135 17.63 -8.87 -14.82
C LEU A 135 18.27 -9.78 -13.77
N GLN A 136 18.98 -9.18 -12.82
CA GLN A 136 19.69 -9.90 -11.77
C GLN A 136 18.84 -9.94 -10.49
N PHE A 137 18.57 -11.15 -10.02
CA PHE A 137 17.90 -11.42 -8.75
C PHE A 137 18.93 -11.84 -7.72
N LYS A 138 19.20 -11.01 -6.72
CA LYS A 138 19.97 -11.39 -5.53
C LYS A 138 19.00 -11.80 -4.44
N VAL A 139 18.99 -13.08 -4.08
CA VAL A 139 18.00 -13.64 -3.14
C VAL A 139 18.68 -14.42 -2.02
N ALA A 140 18.12 -14.34 -0.82
CA ALA A 140 18.58 -15.07 0.35
C ALA A 140 17.41 -15.50 1.26
N LYS A 141 17.58 -16.66 1.89
CA LYS A 141 16.76 -17.14 3.00
C LYS A 141 17.25 -16.54 4.31
N LEU A 142 16.49 -16.71 5.38
CA LEU A 142 16.99 -16.49 6.74
C LEU A 142 17.05 -17.83 7.45
N ASN A 143 18.17 -18.08 8.13
CA ASN A 143 18.29 -19.22 9.02
C ASN A 143 17.51 -18.97 10.32
N GLN A 144 17.45 -19.97 11.20
CA GLN A 144 16.78 -19.88 12.51
C GLN A 144 17.35 -18.77 13.40
N ALA A 145 18.60 -18.35 13.18
CA ALA A 145 19.26 -17.25 13.89
C ALA A 145 19.04 -15.88 13.22
N GLY A 146 18.17 -15.78 12.20
CA GLY A 146 17.88 -14.54 11.48
C GLY A 146 19.01 -14.04 10.58
N LYS A 147 20.02 -14.87 10.28
CA LYS A 147 21.12 -14.53 9.38
C LYS A 147 20.80 -14.93 7.93
N PRO A 148 21.22 -14.13 6.94
CA PRO A 148 21.08 -14.50 5.53
C PRO A 148 21.79 -15.81 5.22
N GLU A 149 21.07 -16.70 4.53
CA GLU A 149 21.56 -17.99 4.08
C GLU A 149 21.29 -18.15 2.58
N ALA A 150 22.24 -18.75 1.86
CA ALA A 150 22.10 -19.02 0.44
C ALA A 150 21.00 -20.05 0.17
N LEU A 151 20.37 -19.97 -0.99
CA LEU A 151 19.46 -21.02 -1.47
C LEU A 151 20.27 -22.25 -1.89
N ASN A 152 19.72 -23.43 -1.62
CA ASN A 152 20.26 -24.69 -2.08
C ASN A 152 20.09 -24.83 -3.60
N THR A 153 20.86 -25.70 -4.24
CA THR A 153 20.81 -25.88 -5.71
C THR A 153 19.41 -26.25 -6.20
N SER A 154 18.69 -27.13 -5.50
CA SER A 154 17.31 -27.49 -5.85
C SER A 154 16.36 -26.30 -5.74
N GLU A 155 16.44 -25.53 -4.65
CA GLU A 155 15.62 -24.35 -4.42
C GLU A 155 15.88 -23.27 -5.47
N LYS A 156 17.15 -23.06 -5.88
CA LYS A 156 17.51 -22.13 -6.96
C LYS A 156 16.87 -22.55 -8.29
N VAL A 157 16.90 -23.84 -8.61
CA VAL A 157 16.28 -24.36 -9.85
C VAL A 157 14.76 -24.19 -9.80
N SER A 158 14.12 -24.53 -8.69
CA SER A 158 12.67 -24.34 -8.52
C SER A 158 12.26 -22.88 -8.59
N PHE A 159 13.05 -21.97 -8.01
CA PHE A 159 12.80 -20.52 -8.09
C PHE A 159 12.98 -19.98 -9.51
N LEU A 160 13.98 -20.48 -10.24
CA LEU A 160 14.20 -20.12 -11.63
C LEU A 160 13.06 -20.62 -12.54
N GLY A 161 12.52 -21.82 -12.28
CA GLY A 161 11.30 -22.31 -12.94
C GLY A 161 10.08 -21.41 -12.67
N TYR A 162 9.89 -21.00 -11.41
CA TYR A 162 8.86 -20.03 -11.03
C TYR A 162 9.00 -18.70 -11.79
N LEU A 163 10.21 -18.15 -11.90
CA LEU A 163 10.43 -16.92 -12.64
C LEU A 163 10.13 -17.07 -14.14
N TYR A 164 10.41 -18.22 -14.76
CA TYR A 164 10.11 -18.43 -16.17
C TYR A 164 8.61 -18.48 -16.49
N GLU A 165 7.78 -18.99 -15.59
CA GLU A 165 6.32 -18.99 -15.79
C GLU A 165 5.72 -17.58 -15.66
N LEU A 166 6.25 -16.74 -14.78
CA LEU A 166 5.68 -15.41 -14.50
C LEU A 166 6.32 -14.25 -15.27
N ALA A 167 7.61 -14.33 -15.58
CA ALA A 167 8.30 -13.25 -16.26
C ALA A 167 7.88 -13.13 -17.74
N TYR A 168 8.01 -11.92 -18.28
CA TYR A 168 7.74 -11.70 -19.70
C TYR A 168 8.70 -12.48 -20.61
N PRO A 169 8.20 -13.09 -21.69
CA PRO A 169 9.03 -13.76 -22.67
C PRO A 169 10.14 -12.85 -23.20
N GLY A 170 11.35 -13.39 -23.35
CA GLY A 170 12.53 -12.65 -23.83
C GLY A 170 13.30 -11.89 -22.73
N THR A 171 12.87 -11.95 -21.47
CA THR A 171 13.62 -11.37 -20.35
C THR A 171 14.82 -12.26 -19.99
N ASN A 172 16.04 -11.78 -20.21
CA ASN A 172 17.23 -12.47 -19.71
C ASN A 172 17.35 -12.29 -18.20
N MET A 173 17.32 -13.37 -17.44
CA MET A 173 17.34 -13.34 -15.98
C MET A 173 18.45 -14.21 -15.40
N VAL A 174 19.04 -13.76 -14.30
CA VAL A 174 20.05 -14.51 -13.55
C VAL A 174 19.71 -14.45 -12.06
N VAL A 175 19.69 -15.60 -11.41
CA VAL A 175 19.51 -15.73 -9.96
C VAL A 175 20.87 -15.93 -9.31
N ILE A 176 21.21 -15.02 -8.39
CA ILE A 176 22.44 -15.02 -7.61
C ILE A 176 22.04 -15.23 -6.14
N SER A 177 22.58 -16.28 -5.52
CA SER A 177 22.36 -16.55 -4.10
C SER A 177 23.61 -17.25 -3.57
N GLU A 178 24.54 -16.44 -3.10
CA GLU A 178 25.84 -16.87 -2.60
C GLU A 178 25.85 -16.89 -1.07
N ALA A 179 26.87 -17.52 -0.50
CA ALA A 179 27.09 -17.51 0.94
C ALA A 179 27.23 -16.06 1.45
N ALA A 180 26.79 -15.82 2.68
CA ALA A 180 26.93 -14.51 3.30
C ALA A 180 28.41 -14.14 3.48
N ASP A 181 28.74 -12.88 3.20
CA ASP A 181 30.08 -12.36 3.46
C ASP A 181 30.30 -12.12 4.96
N ASP A 182 31.50 -12.48 5.44
CA ASP A 182 31.94 -12.18 6.81
C ASP A 182 32.40 -10.71 6.92
N LEU A 183 31.54 -9.86 7.48
CA LEU A 183 31.93 -8.48 7.80
C LEU A 183 32.70 -8.43 9.13
N ARG A 184 34.01 -8.21 9.06
CA ARG A 184 34.85 -7.96 10.24
C ARG A 184 35.15 -6.48 10.39
N VAL A 185 34.54 -5.83 11.38
CA VAL A 185 34.80 -4.43 11.70
C VAL A 185 35.82 -4.34 12.84
N ARG A 186 36.90 -3.58 12.62
CA ARG A 186 37.86 -3.22 13.69
C ARG A 186 37.64 -1.76 14.06
N LEU A 187 37.14 -1.53 15.27
CA LEU A 187 36.90 -0.21 15.82
C LEU A 187 37.98 0.11 16.85
N LYS A 188 38.55 1.33 16.77
CA LYS A 188 39.33 1.91 17.87
C LYS A 188 38.44 2.96 18.53
N MET A 189 37.97 2.65 19.73
CA MET A 189 37.18 3.58 20.52
C MET A 189 38.10 4.32 21.48
N TYR A 190 37.96 5.64 21.52
CA TYR A 190 38.61 6.50 22.51
C TYR A 190 37.53 6.94 23.49
N PHE A 191 37.72 6.60 24.76
CA PHE A 191 36.82 6.96 25.85
C PHE A 191 37.56 7.79 26.89
N ASP A 192 36.82 8.63 27.60
CA ASP A 192 37.35 9.44 28.68
C ASP A 192 37.64 8.54 29.89
N PRO A 193 38.90 8.43 30.35
CA PRO A 193 39.26 7.59 31.49
C PRO A 193 38.64 8.08 32.82
N LEU A 194 38.09 9.30 32.88
CA LEU A 194 37.36 9.79 34.06
C LEU A 194 35.95 9.21 34.19
N LEU A 195 35.38 8.70 33.09
CA LEU A 195 34.00 8.21 33.04
C LEU A 195 33.93 6.69 32.86
N PHE A 196 34.93 6.09 32.20
CA PHE A 196 34.96 4.67 31.88
C PHE A 196 36.21 3.98 32.39
N ASN A 197 36.02 2.76 32.89
CA ASN A 197 37.08 1.85 33.29
C ASN A 197 37.80 1.26 32.07
N THR A 198 38.98 0.66 32.30
CA THR A 198 39.81 0.02 31.26
C THR A 198 39.12 -1.17 30.58
N ASP A 199 38.12 -1.77 31.22
CA ASP A 199 37.29 -2.85 30.67
C ASP A 199 36.09 -2.34 29.85
N GLY A 200 35.89 -1.02 29.78
CA GLY A 200 34.80 -0.38 29.06
C GLY A 200 33.53 -0.18 29.89
N SER A 201 33.48 -0.53 31.17
CA SER A 201 32.32 -0.25 32.03
C SER A 201 32.28 1.22 32.49
N LEU A 202 31.09 1.80 32.67
CA LEU A 202 30.94 3.14 33.25
C LEU A 202 31.27 3.12 34.76
N ILE A 203 32.02 4.11 35.26
CA ILE A 203 32.41 4.18 36.68
C ILE A 203 31.19 4.39 37.61
N ALA A 204 30.20 5.17 37.15
CA ALA A 204 29.00 5.46 37.94
C ALA A 204 27.98 4.29 37.99
N ASP A 205 27.97 3.42 36.98
CA ASP A 205 27.12 2.23 36.93
C ASP A 205 27.80 1.11 36.12
N PRO A 206 28.34 0.07 36.78
CA PRO A 206 29.10 -0.99 36.12
C PRO A 206 28.23 -1.94 35.26
N ALA A 207 26.90 -1.78 35.23
CA ALA A 207 26.03 -2.54 34.32
C ALA A 207 25.94 -1.94 32.90
N ILE A 208 26.40 -0.70 32.72
CA ILE A 208 26.31 0.03 31.46
C ILE A 208 27.68 0.01 30.77
N TYR A 209 27.69 -0.54 29.56
CA TYR A 209 28.80 -0.50 28.61
C TYR A 209 28.46 0.47 27.47
N PRO A 210 29.47 1.07 26.81
CA PRO A 210 29.26 1.88 25.61
C PRO A 210 28.73 1.07 24.44
#